data_AF-A0A7Z9URY6-F1
#
_entry.id   AF-A0A7Z9URY6-F1
#
_cell.length_a   1.000
_cell.length_b   1.000
_cell.length_c   1.000
_cell.angle_alpha   90.00
_cell.angle_beta   90.00
_cell.angle_gamma   90.00
#
_symmetry.space_group_name_H-M   'P 1'
#
loop_
_entity.id
_entity.type
_entity.pdbx_description
1 polymer ?
#
loop_
_entity_poly.entity_id
_entity_poly.type
_entity_poly.pdbx_seq_one_letter_code
_entity_poly.pdbx_strand_id
1 'polypeptide(L)'
;MIIAKGSLVDAIRALNLRTCPIRPYFHPVEGKWLVDGGLSQNFPLDNAIRQYSGNNIIGVDVASSLKVDFTFSDHKPNWKANNVKYVFERVLRIYLSNQQIHFPKDDRVQIITPQLHDYTASDIFKLKEIYQEGRQTAEDSLSAE
;
A
#
# COMPACT_ATOMS: atom_id res chain seq x y z
N MET A 1 8.52 -10.24 5.79
CA MET A 1 9.42 -11.22 5.13
C MET A 1 9.91 -10.61 3.84
N ILE A 2 11.20 -10.70 3.51
CA ILE A 2 11.77 -10.14 2.28
C ILE A 2 12.21 -11.31 1.39
N ILE A 3 11.72 -11.37 0.16
CA ILE A 3 12.15 -12.36 -0.83
C ILE A 3 13.29 -11.73 -1.64
N ALA A 4 14.52 -12.06 -1.29
CA ALA A 4 15.72 -11.47 -1.91
C ALA A 4 16.36 -12.36 -3.00
N LYS A 5 15.87 -13.61 -3.16
CA LYS A 5 16.41 -14.60 -4.10
C LYS A 5 15.31 -15.55 -4.57
N GLY A 6 15.54 -16.22 -5.70
CA GLY A 6 14.61 -17.19 -6.28
C GLY A 6 13.88 -16.65 -7.51
N SER A 7 12.64 -17.09 -7.72
CA SER A 7 11.82 -16.68 -8.86
C SER A 7 11.15 -15.34 -8.60
N LEU A 8 11.40 -14.37 -9.47
CA LEU A 8 10.70 -13.08 -9.44
C LEU A 8 9.18 -13.25 -9.58
N VAL A 9 8.73 -14.22 -10.37
CA VAL A 9 7.31 -14.51 -10.58
C VAL A 9 6.66 -15.01 -9.28
N ASP A 10 7.34 -15.87 -8.53
CA ASP A 10 6.84 -16.37 -7.25
C ASP A 10 6.82 -15.26 -6.19
N ALA A 11 7.84 -14.40 -6.19
CA ALA A 11 7.87 -13.23 -5.32
C ALA A 11 6.69 -12.28 -5.59
N ILE A 12 6.46 -11.92 -6.87
CA ILE A 12 5.33 -11.07 -7.26
C ILE A 12 3.99 -11.73 -6.90
N ARG A 13 3.86 -13.05 -7.09
CA ARG A 13 2.64 -13.77 -6.77
C ARG A 13 2.33 -13.78 -5.27
N ALA A 14 3.35 -13.88 -4.42
CA ALA A 14 3.21 -13.78 -2.97
C ALA A 14 2.84 -12.35 -2.50
N LEU A 15 3.22 -11.33 -3.27
CA LEU A 15 3.01 -9.90 -2.96
C LEU A 15 1.63 -9.35 -3.34
N ASN A 16 0.74 -10.13 -3.96
CA ASN A 16 -0.51 -9.60 -4.51
C ASN A 16 -1.74 -9.85 -3.62
N LEU A 17 -2.23 -8.80 -2.97
CA LEU A 17 -3.59 -8.59 -2.49
C LEU A 17 -4.54 -8.56 -3.69
N ARG A 18 -4.98 -9.73 -4.15
CA ARG A 18 -6.31 -9.75 -4.75
C ARG A 18 -7.30 -9.67 -3.59
N THR A 19 -7.97 -8.52 -3.54
CA THR A 19 -9.32 -8.31 -3.02
C THR A 19 -9.96 -9.58 -2.45
N CYS A 20 -10.34 -9.50 -1.17
CA CYS A 20 -10.96 -10.58 -0.41
C CYS A 20 -11.81 -11.53 -1.31
N PRO A 21 -11.47 -12.83 -1.35
CA PRO A 21 -10.66 -13.54 -0.36
C PRO A 21 -9.14 -13.47 -0.58
N ILE A 22 -8.42 -13.21 0.51
CA ILE A 22 -6.97 -13.42 0.62
C ILE A 22 -6.73 -14.91 0.33
N ARG A 23 -6.07 -15.22 -0.79
CA ARG A 23 -5.66 -16.60 -1.10
C ARG A 23 -4.18 -16.75 -0.77
N PRO A 24 -3.83 -17.49 0.29
CA PRO A 24 -2.43 -17.79 0.57
C PRO A 24 -1.77 -18.49 -0.61
N TYR A 25 -0.53 -18.14 -0.90
CA TYR A 25 0.30 -18.77 -1.91
C TYR A 25 1.39 -19.60 -1.22
N PHE A 26 1.51 -20.88 -1.57
CA PHE A 26 2.62 -21.69 -1.07
C PHE A 26 3.88 -21.42 -1.90
N HIS A 27 4.90 -20.84 -1.27
CA HIS A 27 6.16 -20.50 -1.92
C HIS A 27 7.10 -21.71 -1.85
N PRO A 28 7.41 -22.36 -2.99
CA PRO A 28 8.08 -23.67 -3.01
C PRO A 28 9.51 -23.63 -2.45
N VAL A 29 10.24 -22.53 -2.69
CA VAL A 29 11.62 -22.36 -2.21
C VAL A 29 11.70 -22.05 -0.71
N GLU A 30 10.72 -21.31 -0.17
CA GLU A 30 10.68 -20.92 1.23
C GLU A 30 9.96 -21.95 2.11
N GLY A 31 9.22 -22.87 1.49
CA GLY A 31 8.43 -23.91 2.17
C GLY A 31 7.30 -23.35 3.05
N LYS A 32 6.74 -22.19 2.69
CA LYS A 32 5.78 -21.43 3.53
C LYS A 32 4.55 -20.99 2.76
N TRP A 33 3.43 -20.91 3.47
CA TRP A 33 2.23 -20.21 3.00
C TRP A 33 2.40 -18.72 3.23
N LEU A 34 2.37 -17.96 2.15
CA LEU A 34 2.55 -16.52 2.14
C LEU A 34 1.22 -15.83 1.83
N VAL A 35 1.05 -14.69 2.47
CA VAL A 35 0.00 -13.71 2.16
C VAL A 35 0.69 -12.38 1.85
N ASP A 36 -0.09 -11.43 1.34
CA ASP A 36 0.41 -10.11 0.97
C ASP A 36 1.23 -9.45 2.09
N GLY A 37 2.37 -8.87 1.70
CA GLY A 37 3.31 -8.23 2.61
C GLY A 37 2.74 -7.01 3.34
N GLY A 38 1.76 -6.31 2.76
CA GLY A 38 1.03 -5.20 3.34
C GLY A 38 0.32 -5.53 4.65
N LEU A 39 -0.07 -6.80 4.87
CA LEU A 39 -0.57 -7.26 6.17
C LEU A 39 0.49 -7.26 7.28
N SER A 40 1.77 -7.09 6.94
CA SER A 40 2.85 -6.91 7.91
C SER A 40 3.47 -5.51 7.80
N GLN A 41 3.67 -5.04 6.58
CA GLN A 41 4.37 -3.81 6.26
C GLN A 41 4.05 -3.35 4.82
N ASN A 42 3.12 -2.41 4.70
CA ASN A 42 2.62 -1.86 3.43
C ASN A 42 3.57 -0.80 2.84
N PHE A 43 4.36 -0.15 3.69
CA PHE A 43 5.37 0.83 3.28
C PHE A 43 6.73 0.52 3.94
N PRO A 44 7.55 -0.38 3.36
CA PRO A 44 8.76 -0.91 3.98
C PRO A 44 9.95 0.06 3.91
N LEU A 45 9.75 1.30 4.34
CA LEU A 45 10.74 2.37 4.28
C LEU A 45 11.98 2.10 5.16
N ASP A 46 11.79 1.55 6.35
CA ASP A 46 12.87 1.16 7.25
C ASP A 46 13.82 0.12 6.61
N ASN A 47 13.27 -0.84 5.86
CA ASN A 47 14.03 -1.84 5.14
C ASN A 47 14.79 -1.19 3.98
N ALA A 48 14.15 -0.27 3.25
CA ALA A 48 14.81 0.50 2.20
C ALA A 48 15.99 1.30 2.77
N ILE A 49 15.77 2.08 3.83
CA ILE A 49 16.81 2.85 4.53
C ILE A 49 17.98 1.96 4.97
N ARG A 50 17.68 0.79 5.55
CA ARG A 50 18.70 -0.11 6.11
C ARG A 50 19.50 -0.84 5.03
N GLN A 51 18.89 -1.21 3.91
CA GLN A 51 19.50 -2.11 2.91
C GLN A 51 20.00 -1.37 1.67
N TYR A 52 19.43 -0.21 1.35
CA TYR A 52 19.84 0.57 0.19
C TYR A 52 20.98 1.52 0.56
N SER A 53 22.12 1.39 -0.13
CA SER A 53 23.32 2.19 0.10
C SER A 53 23.43 3.42 -0.79
N GLY A 54 22.44 3.68 -1.65
CA GLY A 54 22.43 4.87 -2.50
C GLY A 54 22.06 6.14 -1.73
N ASN A 55 22.13 7.26 -2.44
CA ASN A 55 21.98 8.60 -1.84
C ASN A 55 20.53 9.07 -1.75
N ASN A 56 19.63 8.56 -2.60
CA ASN A 56 18.25 9.02 -2.69
C ASN A 56 17.29 7.82 -2.66
N ILE A 57 16.25 7.92 -1.84
CA ILE A 57 15.15 6.97 -1.70
C ILE A 57 13.85 7.73 -1.97
N ILE A 58 13.14 7.37 -3.04
CA ILE A 58 11.82 7.92 -3.33
C ILE A 58 10.76 6.93 -2.84
N GLY A 59 10.01 7.35 -1.83
CA GLY A 59 8.87 6.61 -1.31
C GLY A 59 7.57 7.12 -1.93
N VAL A 60 6.76 6.24 -2.51
CA VAL A 60 5.46 6.62 -3.09
C VAL A 60 4.33 6.14 -2.18
N ASP A 61 3.74 7.05 -1.41
CA ASP A 61 2.66 6.72 -0.48
C ASP A 61 1.29 6.85 -1.14
N VAL A 62 0.73 5.71 -1.52
CA VAL A 62 -0.62 5.60 -2.11
C VAL A 62 -1.69 5.38 -1.04
N ALA A 63 -1.35 4.84 0.12
CA ALA A 63 -2.35 4.39 1.08
C ALA A 63 -2.95 5.54 1.89
N SER A 64 -2.15 6.57 2.21
CA SER A 64 -2.64 7.75 2.93
C SER A 64 -3.53 8.67 2.10
N SER A 65 -3.45 8.59 0.77
CA SER A 65 -4.23 9.44 -0.13
C SER A 65 -5.60 8.88 -0.49
N LEU A 66 -5.90 7.64 -0.10
CA LEU A 66 -7.23 7.05 -0.27
C LEU A 66 -8.20 7.65 0.74
N LYS A 67 -9.47 7.77 0.33
CA LYS A 67 -10.54 8.36 1.15
C LYS A 67 -10.65 7.70 2.53
N VAL A 68 -10.73 8.54 3.56
CA VAL A 68 -10.82 8.14 4.98
C VAL A 68 -12.26 7.82 5.40
N ASP A 69 -13.06 7.22 4.51
CA ASP A 69 -14.47 6.90 4.77
C ASP A 69 -14.68 5.65 5.67
N PHE A 70 -13.62 5.27 6.39
CA PHE A 70 -13.51 4.07 7.21
C PHE A 70 -13.28 4.36 8.70
N THR A 71 -13.30 5.62 9.17
CA THR A 71 -13.14 5.94 10.61
C THR A 71 -14.42 5.67 11.39
N PHE A 72 -14.38 4.94 12.51
CA PHE A 72 -15.59 4.54 13.26
C PHE A 72 -16.47 5.72 13.73
N SER A 73 -15.92 6.94 13.75
CA SER A 73 -16.58 8.21 14.04
C SER A 73 -17.55 8.69 12.94
N ASP A 74 -17.37 8.25 11.68
CA ASP A 74 -18.30 8.57 10.60
C ASP A 74 -19.56 7.69 10.70
N HIS A 75 -20.47 8.08 11.58
CA HIS A 75 -21.78 7.47 11.76
C HIS A 75 -22.71 7.82 10.59
N LYS A 76 -22.49 7.22 9.41
CA LYS A 76 -23.48 7.32 8.34
C LYS A 76 -24.75 6.56 8.76
N PRO A 77 -25.94 7.19 8.78
CA PRO A 77 -27.17 6.57 9.29
C PRO A 77 -27.64 5.33 8.50
N ASN A 78 -27.12 5.12 7.28
CA ASN A 78 -27.40 3.96 6.43
C ASN A 78 -26.22 2.96 6.36
N TRP A 79 -25.36 2.93 7.38
CA TRP A 79 -24.19 2.07 7.40
C TRP A 79 -24.60 0.59 7.36
N LYS A 80 -24.07 -0.16 6.38
CA LYS A 80 -24.29 -1.60 6.19
C LYS A 80 -23.49 -2.44 7.20
N ALA A 81 -23.65 -2.17 8.51
CA ALA A 81 -23.01 -2.91 9.61
C ALA A 81 -23.31 -4.40 9.57
N ASN A 82 -24.43 -4.81 8.95
CA ASN A 82 -24.88 -6.19 8.88
C ASN A 82 -24.13 -7.04 7.85
N ASN A 83 -23.00 -6.56 7.31
CA ASN A 83 -22.19 -7.33 6.36
C ASN A 83 -20.73 -7.39 6.85
N VAL A 84 -20.33 -8.58 7.30
CA VAL A 84 -18.99 -8.89 7.81
C VAL A 84 -17.89 -8.51 6.83
N LYS A 85 -18.13 -8.58 5.52
CA LYS A 85 -17.16 -8.16 4.50
C LYS A 85 -16.79 -6.68 4.65
N TYR A 86 -17.78 -5.80 4.81
CA TYR A 86 -17.52 -4.36 4.95
C TYR A 86 -16.82 -4.03 6.27
N VAL A 87 -17.15 -4.74 7.35
CA VAL A 87 -16.46 -4.59 8.63
C VAL A 87 -15.00 -5.03 8.50
N PHE A 88 -14.74 -6.17 7.85
CA PHE A 88 -13.39 -6.68 7.62
C PHE A 88 -12.56 -5.76 6.72
N GLU A 89 -13.11 -5.28 5.61
CA GLU A 89 -12.44 -4.31 4.72
C GLU A 89 -12.11 -3.01 5.46
N ARG A 90 -13.00 -2.54 6.35
CA ARG A 90 -12.76 -1.35 7.18
C ARG A 90 -11.60 -1.56 8.16
N VAL A 91 -11.60 -2.68 8.88
CA VAL A 91 -10.51 -3.04 9.83
C VAL A 91 -9.18 -3.15 9.09
N LEU A 92 -9.16 -3.79 7.92
CA LEU A 92 -7.96 -3.87 7.09
C LEU A 92 -7.46 -2.49 6.67
N ARG A 93 -8.34 -1.58 6.22
CA ARG A 93 -7.95 -0.22 5.85
C ARG A 93 -7.35 0.55 7.04
N ILE A 94 -7.99 0.50 8.21
CA ILE A 94 -7.46 1.12 9.44
C ILE A 94 -6.07 0.55 9.77
N TYR A 95 -5.95 -0.78 9.73
CA TYR A 95 -4.70 -1.47 10.01
C TYR A 95 -3.58 -1.02 9.07
N LEU A 96 -3.84 -0.97 7.76
CA LEU A 96 -2.87 -0.55 6.75
C LEU A 96 -2.48 0.93 6.89
N SER A 97 -3.44 1.83 7.16
CA SER A 97 -3.16 3.26 7.37
C SER A 97 -2.33 3.51 8.62
N ASN A 98 -2.55 2.75 9.70
CA ASN A 98 -1.80 2.92 10.95
C ASN A 98 -0.32 2.49 10.85
N GLN A 99 0.05 1.66 9.87
CA GLN A 99 1.45 1.27 9.66
C GLN A 99 2.36 2.44 9.25
N GLN A 100 1.79 3.59 8.90
CA GLN A 100 2.52 4.75 8.36
C GLN A 100 2.86 5.81 9.42
N ILE A 101 2.38 5.66 10.66
CA ILE A 101 2.45 6.72 11.68
C ILE A 101 3.89 6.97 12.18
N HIS A 102 4.82 6.05 11.94
CA HIS A 102 6.17 6.09 12.53
C HIS A 102 7.26 5.88 11.47
N PHE A 103 7.31 6.74 10.46
CA PHE A 103 8.41 6.70 9.50
C PHE A 103 9.72 7.20 10.13
N PRO A 104 10.81 6.44 10.02
CA PRO A 104 12.13 6.92 10.43
C PRO A 104 12.52 8.14 9.58
N LYS A 105 13.12 9.15 10.23
CA LYS A 105 13.71 10.28 9.52
C LYS A 105 15.07 9.86 8.95
N ASP A 106 15.27 10.10 7.65
CA ASP A 106 16.52 9.87 6.94
C ASP A 106 16.61 10.90 5.81
N ASP A 107 17.73 11.63 5.73
CA ASP A 107 17.91 12.75 4.79
C ASP A 107 17.90 12.31 3.32
N ARG A 108 18.08 11.02 3.05
CA ARG A 108 18.01 10.44 1.71
C ARG A 108 16.58 10.26 1.22
N VAL A 109 15.58 10.40 2.10
CA VAL A 109 14.21 10.00 1.82
C VAL A 109 13.36 11.18 1.39
N GLN A 110 12.79 11.08 0.18
CA GLN A 110 11.71 11.93 -0.30
C GLN A 110 10.43 11.09 -0.41
N ILE A 111 9.36 11.52 0.26
CA ILE A 111 8.04 10.87 0.15
C ILE A 111 7.16 11.72 -0.75
N ILE A 112 6.57 11.09 -1.78
CA ILE A 112 5.55 11.69 -2.64
C ILE A 112 4.21 10.99 -2.43
N THR A 113 3.14 11.78 -2.40
CA THR A 113 1.78 11.29 -2.11
C THR A 113 0.81 11.80 -3.18
N PRO A 114 0.42 10.96 -4.16
CA PRO A 114 -0.54 11.37 -5.20
C PRO A 114 -1.95 11.56 -4.65
N GLN A 115 -2.76 12.47 -5.21
CA GLN A 115 -4.10 12.77 -4.70
C GLN A 115 -5.14 11.75 -5.20
N LEU A 116 -5.30 10.64 -4.47
CA LEU A 116 -6.15 9.52 -4.90
C LEU A 116 -7.48 9.38 -4.14
N HIS A 117 -7.96 10.44 -3.50
CA HIS A 117 -9.15 10.40 -2.62
C HIS A 117 -10.47 10.06 -3.35
N ASP A 118 -10.52 10.25 -4.67
CA ASP A 118 -11.67 9.93 -5.52
C ASP A 118 -11.60 8.54 -6.17
N TYR A 119 -10.55 7.77 -5.85
CA TYR A 119 -10.33 6.44 -6.39
C TYR A 119 -10.35 5.37 -5.30
N THR A 120 -10.59 4.14 -5.74
CA THR A 120 -10.58 2.93 -4.94
C THR A 120 -9.67 1.89 -5.59
N ALA A 121 -9.24 0.91 -4.80
CA ALA A 121 -8.43 -0.20 -5.30
C ALA A 121 -9.13 -1.04 -6.41
N SER A 122 -10.41 -0.81 -6.69
CA SER A 122 -11.19 -1.53 -7.71
C SER A 122 -11.50 -0.70 -8.96
N ASP A 123 -11.03 0.56 -9.05
CA ASP A 123 -11.28 1.45 -10.19
C ASP A 123 -10.41 1.14 -11.41
N ILE A 124 -10.45 -0.11 -11.88
CA ILE A 124 -9.63 -0.62 -12.99
C ILE A 124 -9.89 0.16 -14.30
N PHE A 125 -11.11 0.67 -14.49
CA PHE A 125 -11.47 1.46 -15.67
C PHE A 125 -10.96 2.90 -15.66
N LYS A 126 -10.52 3.40 -14.50
CA LYS A 126 -9.96 4.76 -14.34
C LYS A 126 -8.43 4.78 -14.38
N LEU A 127 -7.80 3.70 -14.86
CA LEU A 127 -6.34 3.54 -14.83
C LEU A 127 -5.59 4.70 -15.48
N LYS A 128 -6.13 5.27 -16.57
CA LYS A 128 -5.52 6.42 -17.25
C LYS A 128 -5.48 7.67 -16.37
N GLU A 129 -6.55 7.94 -15.63
CA GLU A 129 -6.66 9.09 -14.73
C GLU A 129 -5.73 8.91 -13.53
N ILE A 130 -5.74 7.72 -12.92
CA ILE A 130 -4.84 7.35 -11.81
C ILE A 130 -3.37 7.48 -12.23
N TYR A 131 -3.04 7.05 -13.45
CA TYR A 131 -1.68 7.18 -13.99
C TYR A 131 -1.27 8.64 -14.18
N GLN A 132 -2.16 9.48 -14.70
CA GLN A 132 -1.90 10.91 -14.88
C GLN A 132 -1.67 11.61 -13.54
N GLU A 133 -2.46 11.28 -12.52
CA GLU A 133 -2.29 11.82 -11.16
C GLU A 133 -0.91 11.49 -10.58
N GLY A 134 -0.50 10.22 -10.68
CA GLY A 134 0.83 9.79 -10.22
C GLY A 134 1.97 10.47 -10.99
N ARG A 135 1.80 10.66 -12.30
CA ARG A 135 2.77 11.36 -13.14
C ARG A 135 2.91 12.82 -12.74
N GLN A 136 1.79 13.54 -12.61
CA GLN A 136 1.80 14.96 -12.24
C GLN A 136 2.46 15.16 -10.87
N THR A 137 2.11 14.33 -9.89
CA THR A 137 2.72 14.35 -8.56
C THR A 137 4.24 14.21 -8.61
N ALA A 138 4.75 13.31 -9.46
CA ALA A 138 6.18 13.13 -9.64
C ALA A 138 6.84 14.34 -10.32
N GLU A 139 6.23 14.89 -11.37
CA GLU A 139 6.73 16.09 -12.08
C GLU A 139 6.78 17.33 -11.16
N ASP A 140 5.77 17.52 -10.31
CA ASP A 140 5.72 18.62 -9.34
C ASP A 140 6.81 18.47 -8.28
N SER A 141 7.06 17.23 -7.82
CA SER A 141 8.10 16.95 -6.81
C SER A 141 9.53 17.22 -7.30
N LEU A 142 9.77 17.08 -8.61
CA LEU A 142 11.06 17.38 -9.25
C LEU A 142 11.25 18.88 -9.52
N SER A 143 10.15 19.65 -9.62
CA SER A 143 10.19 21.09 -9.90
C SER A 143 10.29 21.95 -8.63
N ALA A 144 10.16 21.32 -7.46
CA ALA A 144 10.23 21.96 -6.14
C ALA A 144 11.65 21.98 -5.53
N GLU A 145 12.63 21.35 -6.21
CA GLU A 145 14.08 21.44 -5.93
C GLU A 145 14.73 22.57 -6.72
#